data_AF-A0A2H0T8D2-F1
#
_entry.id   AF-A0A2H0T8D2-F1
#
_cell.length_a   1.000
_cell.length_b   1.000
_cell.length_c   1.000
_cell.angle_alpha   90.00
_cell.angle_beta   90.00
_cell.angle_gamma   90.00
#
_symmetry.space_group_name_H-M   'P 1'
#
loop_
_entity.id
_entity.type
_entity.pdbx_description
1 polymer ?
#
loop_
_entity_poly.entity_id
_entity_poly.type
_entity_poly.pdbx_seq_one_letter_code
_entity_poly.pdbx_strand_id
1 'polypeptide(L)'
;MGIFNWFSKDDPIQKFKKQFGLTSEEVDSLLKDWQGLSNEEKLKKMSDFQEKRKKDFKETTGVDATNIIPEIGKEISWADIVNHTFRVLDFDRNETTIDENNQVKAKSRFQPYGYLLAESPILNNRVRLPIIHRDDFLLAASVFDEPKLATMVKDEELLVVYSPKHLGPKGLSGSPHHVLHYAITPHGTLDAYYSKNNDMYMARPEPQKLVGQFVYQGEIKVQINTEPIF
;
A
#
# COMPACT_ATOMS: atom_id res chain seq x y z
N MET A 1 -13.40 -33.40 18.15
CA MET A 1 -12.28 -33.32 17.19
C MET A 1 -12.27 -31.92 16.62
N GLY A 2 -11.14 -31.22 16.78
CA GLY A 2 -11.05 -29.76 16.74
C GLY A 2 -11.18 -29.15 15.35
N ILE A 3 -12.02 -28.12 15.26
CA ILE A 3 -12.24 -27.27 14.09
C ILE A 3 -11.51 -25.95 14.37
N PHE A 4 -10.57 -25.62 13.48
CA PHE A 4 -9.99 -24.30 13.20
C PHE A 4 -9.17 -23.60 14.29
N ASN A 5 -7.86 -23.84 14.24
CA ASN A 5 -6.84 -22.89 14.69
C ASN A 5 -6.40 -22.06 13.46
N TRP A 6 -7.13 -20.97 13.16
CA TRP A 6 -6.92 -20.13 11.97
C TRP A 6 -6.60 -18.66 12.29
N PHE A 7 -6.18 -18.35 13.51
CA PHE A 7 -6.02 -16.95 13.93
C PHE A 7 -4.73 -16.74 14.73
N SER A 8 -3.64 -16.50 14.01
CA SER A 8 -2.41 -15.92 14.56
C SER A 8 -2.53 -14.38 14.52
N LYS A 9 -2.71 -13.77 15.71
CA LYS A 9 -2.47 -12.39 16.19
C LYS A 9 -2.62 -11.13 15.30
N ASP A 10 -2.70 -11.19 13.98
CA ASP A 10 -2.91 -10.04 13.08
C ASP A 10 -4.13 -10.31 12.19
N ASP A 11 -5.32 -10.27 12.80
CA ASP A 11 -6.59 -10.58 12.16
C ASP A 11 -7.02 -9.45 11.18
N PRO A 12 -7.11 -9.71 9.86
CA PRO A 12 -7.60 -8.75 8.87
C PRO A 12 -8.97 -8.16 9.24
N ILE A 13 -9.76 -8.93 9.99
CA ILE A 13 -11.08 -8.57 10.49
C ILE A 13 -10.98 -7.50 11.58
N GLN A 14 -9.99 -7.58 12.47
CA GLN A 14 -9.74 -6.52 13.47
C GLN A 14 -9.24 -5.24 12.81
N LYS A 15 -8.48 -5.35 11.72
CA LYS A 15 -8.08 -4.19 10.88
C LYS A 15 -9.29 -3.57 10.20
N PHE A 16 -10.14 -4.38 9.57
CA PHE A 16 -11.39 -3.97 8.94
C PHE A 16 -12.35 -3.30 9.94
N LYS A 17 -12.49 -3.89 11.14
CA LYS A 17 -13.26 -3.36 12.26
C LYS A 17 -12.81 -1.95 12.64
N LYS A 18 -11.49 -1.76 12.78
CA LYS A 18 -10.90 -0.49 13.20
C LYS A 18 -11.00 0.59 12.12
N GLN A 19 -10.80 0.23 10.86
CA GLN A 19 -10.83 1.16 9.73
C GLN A 19 -12.22 1.78 9.50
N PHE A 20 -13.29 1.02 9.76
CA PHE A 20 -14.66 1.46 9.51
C PHE A 20 -15.48 1.72 10.78
N GLY A 21 -14.84 1.68 11.94
CA GLY A 21 -15.48 1.88 13.24
C GLY A 21 -16.58 0.87 13.54
N LEU A 22 -16.43 -0.38 13.07
CA LEU A 22 -17.44 -1.41 13.21
C LEU A 22 -17.44 -1.97 14.63
N THR A 23 -18.63 -2.29 15.11
CA THR A 23 -18.81 -3.07 16.32
C THR A 23 -18.41 -4.53 16.07
N SER A 24 -18.13 -5.29 17.14
CA SER A 24 -17.86 -6.73 17.00
C SER A 24 -19.04 -7.46 16.36
N GLU A 25 -20.26 -7.04 16.66
CA GLU A 25 -21.49 -7.68 16.18
C GLU A 25 -21.71 -7.48 14.67
N GLU A 26 -21.45 -6.28 14.16
CA GLU A 26 -21.50 -5.99 12.71
C GLU A 26 -20.46 -6.82 11.95
N VAL A 27 -19.27 -6.94 12.53
CA VAL A 27 -18.19 -7.76 11.97
C VAL A 27 -18.57 -9.23 11.93
N ASP A 28 -19.09 -9.79 13.02
CA ASP A 28 -19.52 -11.19 13.09
C ASP A 28 -20.66 -11.48 12.12
N SER A 29 -21.57 -10.52 11.91
CA SER A 29 -22.64 -10.62 10.91
C SER A 29 -22.08 -10.63 9.49
N LEU A 30 -21.16 -9.72 9.16
CA LEU A 30 -20.53 -9.67 7.84
C LEU A 30 -19.75 -10.96 7.54
N LEU A 31 -19.03 -11.49 8.52
CA LEU A 31 -18.26 -12.72 8.35
C LEU A 31 -19.14 -13.94 8.13
N LYS A 32 -20.30 -14.02 8.79
CA LYS A 32 -21.30 -15.05 8.53
C LYS A 32 -21.87 -14.92 7.12
N ASP A 33 -22.19 -13.70 6.69
CA ASP A 33 -22.70 -13.42 5.34
C ASP A 33 -21.68 -13.66 4.22
N TRP A 34 -20.39 -13.71 4.58
CA TRP A 34 -19.26 -13.94 3.68
C TRP A 34 -18.72 -15.38 3.79
N GLN A 35 -19.30 -16.19 4.66
CA GLN A 35 -18.88 -17.56 4.89
C GLN A 35 -19.22 -18.42 3.67
N GLY A 36 -18.22 -19.12 3.14
CA GLY A 36 -18.38 -19.97 1.94
C GLY A 36 -18.37 -19.22 0.61
N LEU A 37 -18.26 -17.88 0.60
CA LEU A 37 -18.05 -17.12 -0.63
C LEU A 37 -16.64 -17.35 -1.18
N SER A 38 -16.53 -17.30 -2.51
CA SER A 38 -15.25 -17.10 -3.15
C SER A 38 -14.67 -15.74 -2.76
N ASN A 39 -13.39 -15.59 -2.97
CA ASN A 39 -12.68 -14.42 -2.55
C ASN A 39 -12.93 -13.19 -3.43
N GLU A 40 -13.13 -13.39 -4.74
CA GLU A 40 -13.62 -12.34 -5.64
C GLU A 40 -14.97 -11.79 -5.16
N GLU A 41 -15.87 -12.68 -4.69
CA GLU A 41 -17.15 -12.28 -4.11
C GLU A 41 -16.99 -11.54 -2.78
N LYS A 42 -16.01 -11.92 -1.95
CA LYS A 42 -15.69 -11.19 -0.72
C LYS A 42 -15.10 -9.82 -1.01
N LEU A 43 -14.20 -9.69 -1.98
CA LEU A 43 -13.65 -8.40 -2.44
C LEU A 43 -14.78 -7.50 -2.92
N LYS A 44 -15.67 -8.03 -3.76
CA LYS A 44 -16.82 -7.29 -4.26
C LYS A 44 -17.72 -6.85 -3.12
N LYS A 45 -18.12 -7.76 -2.21
CA LYS A 45 -18.94 -7.42 -1.06
C LYS A 45 -18.27 -6.42 -0.11
N MET A 46 -16.96 -6.53 0.07
CA MET A 46 -16.18 -5.60 0.87
C MET A 46 -16.16 -4.22 0.22
N SER A 47 -15.96 -4.15 -1.10
CA SER A 47 -16.05 -2.90 -1.86
C SER A 47 -17.43 -2.28 -1.79
N ASP A 48 -18.48 -3.07 -2.04
CA ASP A 48 -19.87 -2.63 -1.96
C ASP A 48 -20.20 -2.11 -0.55
N PHE A 49 -19.73 -2.80 0.50
CA PHE A 49 -19.91 -2.38 1.88
C PHE A 49 -19.19 -1.06 2.18
N GLN A 50 -17.95 -0.91 1.71
CA GLN A 50 -17.19 0.32 1.88
C GLN A 50 -17.81 1.50 1.12
N GLU A 51 -18.26 1.29 -0.11
CA GLU A 51 -18.99 2.30 -0.89
C GLU A 51 -20.27 2.73 -0.19
N LYS A 52 -21.04 1.75 0.31
CA LYS A 52 -22.24 2.02 1.11
C LYS A 52 -21.91 2.87 2.34
N ARG A 53 -20.88 2.52 3.11
CA ARG A 53 -20.46 3.30 4.28
C ARG A 53 -19.99 4.72 3.94
N LYS A 54 -19.26 4.90 2.83
CA LYS A 54 -18.85 6.22 2.33
C LYS A 54 -20.08 7.06 1.97
N LYS A 55 -21.08 6.45 1.33
CA LYS A 55 -22.36 7.09 1.01
C LYS A 55 -23.14 7.47 2.27
N ASP A 56 -23.31 6.54 3.21
CA ASP A 56 -24.01 6.78 4.47
C ASP A 56 -23.35 7.90 5.28
N PHE A 57 -22.01 7.94 5.31
CA PHE A 57 -21.23 9.00 5.97
C PHE A 57 -21.46 10.37 5.32
N LYS A 58 -21.46 10.44 3.98
CA LYS A 58 -21.74 11.66 3.22
C LYS A 58 -23.16 12.15 3.45
N GLU A 59 -24.14 11.26 3.46
CA GLU A 59 -25.54 11.59 3.74
C GLU A 59 -25.73 12.10 5.18
N THR A 60 -25.00 11.54 6.14
CA THR A 60 -25.11 11.90 7.56
C THR A 60 -24.37 13.20 7.90
N THR A 61 -23.19 13.43 7.32
CA THR A 61 -22.29 14.52 7.72
C THR A 61 -22.20 15.66 6.70
N GLY A 62 -22.69 15.45 5.48
CA GLY A 62 -22.48 16.35 4.35
C GLY A 62 -21.04 16.33 3.78
N VAL A 63 -20.13 15.56 4.39
CA VAL A 63 -18.72 15.46 3.96
C VAL A 63 -18.53 14.26 3.05
N ASP A 64 -17.98 14.49 1.86
CA ASP A 64 -17.63 13.41 0.96
C ASP A 64 -16.32 12.74 1.39
N ALA A 65 -16.43 11.59 2.06
CA ALA A 65 -15.29 10.80 2.51
C ALA A 65 -14.38 10.35 1.35
N THR A 66 -14.87 10.34 0.10
CA THR A 66 -14.03 10.02 -1.07
C THR A 66 -12.98 11.09 -1.38
N ASN A 67 -13.20 12.31 -0.89
CA ASN A 67 -12.24 13.41 -0.98
C ASN A 67 -11.17 13.38 0.12
N ILE A 68 -11.32 12.49 1.12
CA ILE A 68 -10.34 12.33 2.21
C ILE A 68 -9.43 11.16 1.84
N ILE A 69 -8.18 11.46 1.50
CA ILE A 69 -7.16 10.45 1.21
C ILE A 69 -6.38 10.19 2.52
N PRO A 70 -6.58 9.05 3.19
CA PRO A 70 -5.91 8.77 4.46
C PRO A 70 -4.40 8.60 4.27
N GLU A 71 -3.64 8.95 5.31
CA GLU A 71 -2.19 8.87 5.34
C GLU A 71 -1.73 7.65 6.14
N ILE A 72 -0.81 6.88 5.56
CA ILE A 72 -0.14 5.80 6.28
C ILE A 72 0.73 6.41 7.40
N GLY A 73 0.60 5.85 8.61
CA GLY A 73 1.23 6.34 9.82
C GLY A 73 0.36 7.29 10.65
N LYS A 74 -0.75 7.79 10.10
CA LYS A 74 -1.75 8.60 10.83
C LYS A 74 -3.07 7.85 10.97
N GLU A 75 -3.82 7.71 9.88
CA GLU A 75 -5.11 7.01 9.88
C GLU A 75 -4.95 5.50 9.67
N ILE A 76 -3.91 5.07 8.93
CA ILE A 76 -3.62 3.66 8.65
C ILE A 76 -2.29 3.27 9.30
N SER A 77 -2.21 2.10 9.95
CA SER A 77 -0.97 1.68 10.61
C SER A 77 0.07 1.21 9.59
N TRP A 78 1.35 1.48 9.86
CA TRP A 78 2.44 0.91 9.06
C TRP A 78 2.43 -0.62 9.08
N ALA A 79 2.09 -1.23 10.23
CA ALA A 79 1.92 -2.68 10.36
C ALA A 79 0.87 -3.26 9.39
N ASP A 80 -0.07 -2.44 8.92
CA ASP A 80 -1.13 -2.91 8.03
C ASP A 80 -0.67 -3.01 6.58
N ILE A 81 0.46 -2.39 6.24
CA ILE A 81 0.96 -2.32 4.86
C ILE A 81 2.31 -3.01 4.67
N VAL A 82 2.88 -3.60 5.72
CA VAL A 82 4.17 -4.33 5.64
C VAL A 82 4.08 -5.41 4.58
N ASN A 83 5.02 -5.38 3.64
CA ASN A 83 5.13 -6.30 2.51
C ASN A 83 3.94 -6.29 1.53
N HIS A 84 2.95 -5.41 1.72
CA HIS A 84 1.91 -5.23 0.73
C HIS A 84 2.40 -4.33 -0.39
N THR A 85 1.99 -4.68 -1.61
CA THR A 85 2.30 -3.92 -2.81
C THR A 85 1.19 -2.94 -3.11
N PHE A 86 1.59 -1.75 -3.52
CA PHE A 86 0.71 -0.67 -3.92
C PHE A 86 1.06 -0.24 -5.35
N ARG A 87 0.04 0.13 -6.12
CA ARG A 87 0.21 0.86 -7.36
C ARG A 87 0.38 2.34 -7.02
N VAL A 88 1.46 2.95 -7.50
CA VAL A 88 1.68 4.39 -7.37
C VAL A 88 0.97 5.09 -8.52
N LEU A 89 0.20 6.11 -8.17
CA LEU A 89 -0.60 6.91 -9.09
C LEU A 89 0.04 8.28 -9.35
N ASP A 90 0.64 8.87 -8.32
CA ASP A 90 1.25 10.20 -8.39
C ASP A 90 2.31 10.38 -7.30
N PHE A 91 3.15 11.39 -7.47
CA PHE A 91 4.22 11.75 -6.55
C PHE A 91 4.18 13.24 -6.20
N ASP A 92 3.79 13.53 -4.96
CA ASP A 92 3.86 14.86 -4.36
C ASP A 92 5.21 15.03 -3.65
N ARG A 93 6.03 15.97 -4.12
CA ARG A 93 7.33 16.25 -3.51
C ARG A 93 7.25 16.95 -2.16
N ASN A 94 6.08 17.40 -1.72
CA ASN A 94 5.90 18.14 -0.47
C ASN A 94 6.90 19.33 -0.35
N GLU A 95 7.11 20.03 -1.47
CA GLU A 95 8.09 21.14 -1.62
C GLU A 95 9.55 20.75 -1.34
N THR A 96 9.88 19.47 -1.25
CA THR A 96 11.25 18.98 -1.18
C THR A 96 11.94 19.15 -2.53
N THR A 97 13.13 19.74 -2.51
CA THR A 97 13.93 20.00 -3.71
C THR A 97 15.19 19.14 -3.75
N ILE A 98 15.67 18.84 -4.96
CA ILE A 98 16.97 18.22 -5.23
C ILE A 98 17.85 19.29 -5.86
N ASP A 99 19.03 19.55 -5.29
CA ASP A 99 19.99 20.47 -5.90
C ASP A 99 20.93 19.77 -6.89
N GLU A 100 21.77 20.56 -7.57
CA GLU A 100 22.71 20.10 -8.60
C GLU A 100 23.72 19.05 -8.09
N ASN A 101 23.90 18.91 -6.78
CA ASN A 101 24.77 17.92 -6.16
C ASN A 101 24.01 16.70 -5.64
N ASN A 102 22.76 16.48 -6.09
CA ASN A 102 21.84 15.45 -5.60
C ASN A 102 21.56 15.55 -4.08
N GLN A 103 21.71 16.73 -3.47
CA GLN A 103 21.32 16.90 -2.07
C GLN A 103 19.82 17.17 -1.98
N VAL A 104 19.16 16.40 -1.12
CA VAL A 104 17.72 16.52 -0.87
C VAL A 104 17.51 17.50 0.28
N LYS A 105 16.75 18.56 0.02
CA LYS A 105 16.37 19.57 1.00
C LYS A 105 14.87 19.49 1.25
N ALA A 106 14.52 18.85 2.36
CA ALA A 106 13.13 18.78 2.83
C ALA A 106 12.64 20.15 3.31
N LYS A 107 11.35 20.43 3.10
CA LYS A 107 10.69 21.62 3.65
C LYS A 107 10.81 21.70 5.18
N SER A 108 10.73 20.55 5.86
CA SER A 108 10.82 20.43 7.30
C SER A 108 11.44 19.09 7.70
N ARG A 109 12.18 19.06 8.81
CA ARG A 109 12.74 17.82 9.39
C ARG A 109 11.70 16.92 10.04
N PHE A 110 10.50 17.45 10.31
CA PHE A 110 9.41 16.74 10.97
C PHE A 110 8.32 16.28 9.99
N GLN A 111 8.48 16.60 8.70
CA GLN A 111 7.56 16.18 7.66
C GLN A 111 8.23 15.16 6.74
N PRO A 112 7.44 14.28 6.09
CA PRO A 112 7.96 13.42 5.05
C PRO A 112 8.64 14.22 3.93
N TYR A 113 9.64 13.62 3.30
CA TYR A 113 10.28 14.19 2.11
C TYR A 113 9.30 14.32 0.95
N GLY A 114 8.30 13.45 0.87
CA GLY A 114 7.25 13.50 -0.14
C GLY A 114 6.15 12.51 0.19
N TYR A 115 5.17 12.42 -0.69
CA TYR A 115 4.06 11.49 -0.60
C TYR A 115 3.86 10.82 -1.95
N LEU A 116 3.73 9.50 -1.92
CA LEU A 116 3.17 8.75 -3.03
C LEU A 116 1.66 8.70 -2.84
N LEU A 117 0.91 9.13 -3.86
CA LEU A 117 -0.48 8.77 -3.96
C LEU A 117 -0.53 7.35 -4.49
N ALA A 118 -1.07 6.42 -3.72
CA ALA A 118 -1.04 5.00 -4.06
C ALA A 118 -2.37 4.31 -3.79
N GLU A 119 -2.59 3.16 -4.40
CA GLU A 119 -3.76 2.31 -4.16
C GLU A 119 -3.34 0.84 -4.07
N SER A 120 -4.14 0.04 -3.38
CA SER A 120 -3.95 -1.41 -3.31
C SER A 120 -5.28 -2.12 -3.07
N PRO A 121 -5.49 -3.32 -3.66
CA PRO A 121 -6.67 -4.14 -3.41
C PRO A 121 -6.94 -4.41 -1.93
N ILE A 122 -5.90 -4.41 -1.09
CA ILE A 122 -6.03 -4.70 0.35
C ILE A 122 -6.64 -3.54 1.16
N LEU A 123 -6.48 -2.30 0.71
CA LEU A 123 -7.06 -1.14 1.40
C LEU A 123 -8.37 -0.69 0.73
N ASN A 124 -8.50 -0.95 -0.58
CA ASN A 124 -9.66 -0.62 -1.40
C ASN A 124 -10.01 0.89 -1.37
N ASN A 125 -8.96 1.71 -1.21
CA ASN A 125 -8.99 3.16 -1.28
C ASN A 125 -7.61 3.68 -1.69
N ARG A 126 -7.59 4.91 -2.22
CA ARG A 126 -6.34 5.66 -2.38
C ARG A 126 -5.80 6.07 -1.02
N VAL A 127 -4.48 6.09 -0.90
CA VAL A 127 -3.76 6.46 0.32
C VAL A 127 -2.60 7.39 0.00
N ARG A 128 -2.23 8.22 0.98
CA ARG A 128 -0.96 8.94 0.98
C ARG A 128 0.07 8.07 1.69
N LEU A 129 1.03 7.56 0.95
CA LEU A 129 2.18 6.83 1.49
C LEU A 129 3.34 7.82 1.66
N PRO A 130 3.69 8.22 2.90
CA PRO A 130 4.76 9.17 3.13
C PRO A 130 6.13 8.54 2.87
N ILE A 131 7.02 9.33 2.26
CA ILE A 131 8.41 8.98 2.03
C ILE A 131 9.25 9.55 3.17
N ILE A 132 9.71 8.69 4.06
CA ILE A 132 10.42 9.09 5.28
C ILE A 132 11.95 9.01 5.16
N HIS A 133 12.47 8.39 4.10
CA HIS A 133 13.90 8.27 3.84
C HIS A 133 14.33 9.07 2.61
N ARG A 134 15.54 9.63 2.66
CA ARG A 134 16.11 10.42 1.56
C ARG A 134 16.24 9.58 0.28
N ASP A 135 16.79 8.38 0.39
CA ASP A 135 17.04 7.53 -0.78
C ASP A 135 15.73 7.09 -1.44
N ASP A 136 14.69 6.80 -0.64
CA ASP A 136 13.36 6.50 -1.17
C ASP A 136 12.77 7.69 -1.95
N PHE A 137 13.05 8.93 -1.52
CA PHE A 137 12.64 10.15 -2.22
C PHE A 137 13.41 10.32 -3.54
N LEU A 138 14.72 10.08 -3.52
CA LEU A 138 15.54 10.13 -4.74
C LEU A 138 15.10 9.08 -5.77
N LEU A 139 14.70 7.89 -5.33
CA LEU A 139 14.17 6.83 -6.19
C LEU A 139 12.82 7.23 -6.81
N ALA A 140 11.90 7.76 -6.01
CA ALA A 140 10.64 8.28 -6.53
C ALA A 140 10.90 9.40 -7.55
N ALA A 141 11.73 10.38 -7.18
CA ALA A 141 12.10 11.48 -8.06
C ALA A 141 12.75 10.99 -9.36
N SER A 142 13.63 9.99 -9.34
CA SER A 142 14.25 9.48 -10.57
C SER A 142 13.23 8.88 -11.54
N VAL A 143 12.13 8.32 -11.05
CA VAL A 143 11.06 7.80 -11.91
C VAL A 143 10.22 8.93 -12.51
N PHE A 144 9.78 9.87 -11.69
CA PHE A 144 8.84 10.93 -12.11
C PHE A 144 9.52 12.11 -12.81
N ASP A 145 10.82 12.32 -12.58
CA ASP A 145 11.58 13.43 -13.16
C ASP A 145 12.27 13.06 -14.46
N GLU A 146 12.64 11.79 -14.63
CA GLU A 146 13.23 11.30 -15.87
C GLU A 146 12.12 11.12 -16.92
N PRO A 147 12.13 11.89 -18.04
CA PRO A 147 11.02 11.88 -18.99
C PRO A 147 10.72 10.49 -19.57
N LYS A 148 11.75 9.65 -19.72
CA LYS A 148 11.62 8.28 -20.24
C LYS A 148 10.84 7.40 -19.26
N LEU A 149 11.22 7.39 -17.98
CA LEU A 149 10.54 6.60 -16.96
C LEU A 149 9.15 7.16 -16.66
N ALA A 150 9.02 8.49 -16.59
CA ALA A 150 7.73 9.16 -16.40
C ALA A 150 6.73 8.87 -17.54
N THR A 151 7.22 8.62 -18.75
CA THR A 151 6.36 8.17 -19.86
C THR A 151 6.03 6.69 -19.72
N MET A 152 7.01 5.85 -19.38
CA MET A 152 6.82 4.41 -19.18
C MET A 152 5.74 4.11 -18.13
N VAL A 153 5.75 4.80 -16.98
CA VAL A 153 4.74 4.59 -15.92
C VAL A 153 3.32 5.06 -16.28
N LYS A 154 3.11 5.68 -17.44
CA LYS A 154 1.75 5.97 -17.96
C LYS A 154 1.16 4.77 -18.69
N ASP A 155 2.00 4.03 -19.40
CA ASP A 155 1.63 2.86 -20.20
C ASP A 155 1.74 1.57 -19.37
N GLU A 156 2.67 1.54 -18.43
CA GLU A 156 2.91 0.50 -17.44
C GLU A 156 2.40 0.94 -16.05
N GLU A 157 2.66 0.16 -15.01
CA GLU A 157 2.36 0.55 -13.64
C GLU A 157 3.62 0.56 -12.76
N LEU A 158 3.77 1.62 -11.96
CA LEU A 158 4.80 1.69 -10.93
C LEU A 158 4.26 1.05 -9.65
N LEU A 159 4.88 -0.04 -9.22
CA LEU A 159 4.59 -0.70 -7.97
C LEU A 159 5.58 -0.29 -6.89
N VAL A 160 5.08 -0.13 -5.67
CA VAL A 160 5.88 0.15 -4.48
C VAL A 160 5.52 -0.80 -3.36
N VAL A 161 6.52 -1.26 -2.62
CA VAL A 161 6.35 -2.11 -1.43
C VAL A 161 7.06 -1.47 -0.25
N TYR A 162 6.33 -1.31 0.85
CA TYR A 162 6.95 -1.00 2.14
C TYR A 162 7.48 -2.29 2.78
N SER A 163 8.79 -2.49 2.69
CA SER A 163 9.48 -3.63 3.30
C SER A 163 10.74 -3.16 3.98
N PRO A 164 10.69 -2.80 5.27
CA PRO A 164 11.88 -2.42 6.02
C PRO A 164 12.68 -3.66 6.45
N LYS A 165 14.02 -3.57 6.43
CA LYS A 165 14.91 -4.66 6.88
C LYS A 165 14.65 -5.09 8.32
N HIS A 166 14.29 -4.13 9.17
CA HIS A 166 14.02 -4.33 10.57
C HIS A 166 12.68 -3.67 10.93
N LEU A 167 11.73 -4.48 11.38
CA LEU A 167 10.42 -4.03 11.83
C LEU A 167 10.48 -3.66 13.32
N GLY A 168 10.21 -2.40 13.61
CA GLY A 168 9.95 -1.90 14.95
C GLY A 168 8.49 -2.04 15.36
N PRO A 169 8.13 -1.49 16.54
CA PRO A 169 6.76 -1.48 17.02
C PRO A 169 5.80 -0.84 16.00
N LYS A 170 4.60 -1.42 15.86
CA LYS A 170 3.55 -0.95 14.93
C LYS A 170 3.97 -0.93 13.46
N GLY A 171 4.96 -1.74 13.07
CA GLY A 171 5.42 -1.88 11.69
C GLY A 171 6.29 -0.74 11.20
N LEU A 172 6.69 0.20 12.07
CA LEU A 172 7.65 1.26 11.72
C LEU A 172 9.01 0.66 11.40
N SER A 173 9.75 1.30 10.49
CA SER A 173 11.12 0.90 10.20
C SER A 173 12.02 1.23 11.39
N GLY A 174 12.77 0.24 11.87
CA GLY A 174 13.94 0.45 12.72
C GLY A 174 15.24 0.50 11.91
N SER A 175 15.16 0.45 10.58
CA SER A 175 16.32 0.42 9.70
C SER A 175 16.84 1.84 9.43
N PRO A 176 18.17 2.06 9.42
CA PRO A 176 18.75 3.30 8.94
C PRO A 176 18.78 3.39 7.40
N HIS A 177 18.19 2.41 6.71
CA HIS A 177 18.18 2.33 5.26
C HIS A 177 16.78 2.63 4.73
N HIS A 178 16.74 2.85 3.41
CA HIS A 178 15.52 2.95 2.64
C HIS A 178 14.60 1.72 2.84
N VAL A 179 13.31 1.93 2.66
CA VAL A 179 12.27 0.97 3.05
C VAL A 179 11.24 0.73 1.95
N LEU A 180 11.25 1.56 0.90
CA LEU A 180 10.37 1.44 -0.24
C LEU A 180 11.13 0.80 -1.39
N HIS A 181 10.56 -0.28 -1.92
CA HIS A 181 11.11 -1.03 -3.05
C HIS A 181 10.20 -0.83 -4.24
N TYR A 182 10.76 -0.43 -5.38
CA TYR A 182 10.00 -0.03 -6.56
C TYR A 182 10.24 -0.98 -7.73
N ALA A 183 9.19 -1.26 -8.48
CA ALA A 183 9.30 -1.91 -9.78
C ALA A 183 8.29 -1.33 -10.77
N ILE A 184 8.73 -1.13 -12.00
CA ILE A 184 7.84 -0.88 -13.13
C ILE A 184 7.47 -2.24 -13.72
N THR A 185 6.18 -2.49 -13.87
CA THR A 185 5.61 -3.74 -14.35
C THR A 185 4.50 -3.50 -15.36
N PRO A 186 4.16 -4.47 -16.23
CA PRO A 186 3.01 -4.35 -17.12
C PRO A 186 1.72 -4.03 -16.36
N HIS A 187 0.85 -3.25 -16.97
CA HIS A 187 -0.44 -2.86 -16.39
C HIS A 187 -1.29 -4.07 -15.97
N GLY A 188 -1.94 -4.00 -14.81
CA GLY A 188 -2.79 -5.06 -14.27
C GLY A 188 -2.03 -6.16 -13.51
N THR A 189 -0.71 -6.02 -13.38
CA THR A 189 0.14 -6.94 -12.62
C THR A 189 -0.29 -7.02 -11.16
N LEU A 190 -0.59 -5.89 -10.51
CA LEU A 190 -1.05 -5.84 -9.13
C LEU A 190 -2.36 -6.61 -8.91
N ASP A 191 -3.31 -6.44 -9.83
CA ASP A 191 -4.63 -7.08 -9.75
C ASP A 191 -4.52 -8.60 -9.97
N ALA A 192 -3.69 -9.01 -10.93
CA ALA A 192 -3.39 -10.43 -11.17
C ALA A 192 -2.67 -11.07 -9.97
N TYR A 193 -1.78 -10.33 -9.32
CA TYR A 193 -1.05 -10.81 -8.16
C TYR A 193 -1.98 -11.08 -6.98
N TYR A 194 -2.85 -10.13 -6.64
CA TYR A 194 -3.74 -10.29 -5.49
C TYR A 194 -4.93 -11.22 -5.75
N SER A 195 -5.26 -11.52 -7.01
CA SER A 195 -6.31 -12.51 -7.36
C SER A 195 -5.81 -13.96 -7.42
N LYS A 196 -4.49 -14.20 -7.42
CA LYS A 196 -3.91 -15.56 -7.47
C LYS A 196 -4.00 -16.33 -6.16
N ASN A 197 -3.96 -17.67 -6.28
CA ASN A 197 -3.75 -18.62 -5.17
C ASN A 197 -4.77 -18.49 -4.01
N ASN A 198 -6.06 -18.31 -4.31
CA ASN A 198 -7.14 -18.24 -3.30
C ASN A 198 -6.84 -17.21 -2.20
N ASP A 199 -6.45 -15.99 -2.57
CA ASP A 199 -6.10 -14.87 -1.67
C ASP A 199 -4.91 -15.10 -0.75
N MET A 200 -4.08 -16.09 -1.03
CA MET A 200 -2.85 -16.29 -0.29
C MET A 200 -2.03 -14.98 -0.25
N TYR A 201 -1.98 -14.25 -1.35
CA TYR A 201 -1.24 -12.98 -1.43
C TYR A 201 -1.86 -11.84 -0.63
N MET A 202 -3.17 -11.88 -0.38
CA MET A 202 -3.80 -10.91 0.52
C MET A 202 -3.43 -11.18 1.97
N ALA A 203 -3.32 -12.45 2.38
CA ALA A 203 -2.99 -12.80 3.75
C ALA A 203 -1.48 -12.81 4.02
N ARG A 204 -0.69 -13.22 3.03
CA ARG A 204 0.75 -13.46 3.11
C ARG A 204 1.41 -13.03 1.80
N PRO A 205 1.60 -11.71 1.61
CA PRO A 205 2.21 -11.22 0.39
C PRO A 205 3.67 -11.72 0.28
N GLU A 206 4.04 -12.12 -0.93
CA GLU A 206 5.40 -12.44 -1.39
C GLU A 206 5.85 -11.38 -2.41
N PRO A 207 5.99 -10.10 -2.01
CA PRO A 207 6.18 -8.98 -2.94
C PRO A 207 7.41 -9.12 -3.84
N GLN A 208 8.41 -9.92 -3.44
CA GLN A 208 9.62 -10.16 -4.24
C GLN A 208 9.34 -10.82 -5.60
N LYS A 209 8.16 -11.45 -5.74
CA LYS A 209 7.66 -11.95 -7.02
C LYS A 209 7.33 -10.85 -8.03
N LEU A 210 6.98 -9.67 -7.52
CA LEU A 210 6.68 -8.48 -8.30
C LEU A 210 7.93 -7.60 -8.47
N VAL A 211 8.63 -7.35 -7.37
CA VAL A 211 9.67 -6.31 -7.29
C VAL A 211 11.09 -6.86 -7.20
N GLY A 212 11.27 -8.17 -7.41
CA GLY A 212 12.56 -8.84 -7.30
C GLY A 212 13.11 -8.87 -5.87
N GLN A 213 14.40 -9.16 -5.75
CA GLN A 213 15.04 -9.20 -4.44
C GLN A 213 15.15 -7.79 -3.83
N PHE A 214 14.78 -7.67 -2.55
CA PHE A 214 14.96 -6.45 -1.79
C PHE A 214 16.44 -6.18 -1.53
N VAL A 215 16.90 -5.01 -1.96
CA VAL A 215 18.26 -4.52 -1.71
C VAL A 215 18.13 -3.45 -0.65
N TYR A 216 18.90 -3.50 0.43
CA TYR A 216 18.81 -2.51 1.52
C TYR A 216 20.03 -1.59 1.60
N GLN A 217 21.12 -1.92 0.89
CA GLN A 217 22.41 -1.24 0.96
C GLN A 217 23.04 -1.22 -0.43
N GLY A 218 23.80 -0.16 -0.75
CA GLY A 218 24.53 -0.02 -2.01
C GLY A 218 23.77 0.80 -3.06
N GLU A 219 24.03 0.53 -4.34
CA GLU A 219 23.33 1.18 -5.45
C GLU A 219 21.90 0.62 -5.54
N ILE A 220 20.91 1.49 -5.32
CA ILE A 220 19.49 1.14 -5.36
C ILE A 220 18.89 1.72 -6.63
N LYS A 221 18.05 0.95 -7.31
CA LYS A 221 17.40 1.34 -8.56
C LYS A 221 15.96 0.85 -8.57
N VAL A 222 15.13 1.57 -9.31
CA VAL A 222 13.80 1.07 -9.68
C VAL A 222 14.00 -0.12 -10.62
N GLN A 223 13.39 -1.25 -10.27
CA GLN A 223 13.47 -2.45 -11.10
C GLN A 223 12.50 -2.35 -12.27
N ILE A 224 12.83 -2.99 -13.39
CA ILE A 224 11.90 -3.18 -14.50
C ILE A 224 11.66 -4.69 -14.58
N ASN A 225 10.43 -5.11 -14.36
CA ASN A 225 10.05 -6.52 -14.37
C ASN A 225 8.90 -6.73 -15.36
N THR A 226 9.27 -7.00 -16.62
CA THR A 226 8.33 -7.16 -17.72
C THR A 226 7.58 -8.50 -17.70
N GLU A 227 8.11 -9.49 -16.97
CA GLU A 227 7.54 -10.84 -16.86
C GLU A 227 7.43 -11.27 -15.38
N PRO A 228 6.58 -10.60 -14.59
CA PRO A 228 6.44 -10.88 -13.17
C PRO A 228 5.81 -12.26 -12.94
N ILE A 229 6.33 -13.00 -11.95
CA ILE A 229 5.96 -14.41 -11.71
C ILE A 229 5.19 -14.53 -10.40
N PHE A 230 3.94 -15.01 -10.45
CA PHE A 230 3.06 -15.15 -9.27
C PHE A 230 2.82 -16.62 -8.90
#